data_AF-A0A386JLT6-F1
#
_entry.id   AF-A0A386JLT6-F1
#
_cell.length_a   1.000
_cell.length_b   1.000
_cell.length_c   1.000
_cell.angle_alpha   90.00
_cell.angle_beta   90.00
_cell.angle_gamma   90.00
#
_symmetry.space_group_name_H-M   'P 1'
#
loop_
_entity.id
_entity.type
_entity.pdbx_description
1 polymer ?
#
loop_
_entity_poly.entity_id
_entity_poly.type
_entity_poly.pdbx_seq_one_letter_code
_entity_poly.pdbx_strand_id
1 'polypeptide(L)'
;MRSMLERERDFTPVTASIVDRHVLARGSQDKVVENITRKDKEEEPDLILLTPTCTSSILQEDLQNFVERASLNCHSDVILADVNHYRVNELQAADRTLEQIVRFYLEKDKQKILTQKKTVKPSANIIGIFTLGFHNQHDCRELKRLLTDLGIQINEVIPEGGSVNDLKNLPKAWFNLVPYREIGLMTAIYLEKNFNMPYVSTTPMGIVRV
;
A
#
# COMPACT_ATOMS: atom_id res chain seq x y z
N MET A 1 0.54 10.83 -14.12
CA MET A 1 0.93 9.78 -15.08
C MET A 1 -0.17 8.76 -15.31
N ARG A 2 -0.90 8.33 -14.25
CA ARG A 2 -2.04 7.40 -14.35
C ARG A 2 -3.06 7.74 -15.44
N SER A 3 -3.56 8.98 -15.46
CA SER A 3 -4.53 9.44 -16.48
C SER A 3 -4.02 9.37 -17.94
N MET A 4 -2.70 9.45 -18.17
CA MET A 4 -2.14 9.38 -19.53
C MET A 4 -1.74 7.96 -19.93
N LEU A 5 -0.97 7.26 -19.09
CA LEU A 5 -0.40 5.95 -19.40
C LEU A 5 -1.40 4.82 -19.20
N GLU A 6 -2.21 4.87 -18.15
CA GLU A 6 -3.28 3.89 -17.91
C GLU A 6 -4.62 4.30 -18.52
N ARG A 7 -4.72 5.55 -19.00
CA ARG A 7 -5.97 6.14 -19.52
C ARG A 7 -7.11 6.03 -18.51
N GLU A 8 -6.77 6.26 -17.23
CA GLU A 8 -7.71 6.23 -16.12
C GLU A 8 -8.84 7.25 -16.32
N ARG A 9 -10.06 6.83 -16.01
CA ARG A 9 -11.26 7.67 -16.19
C ARG A 9 -11.48 8.58 -14.99
N ASP A 10 -11.11 8.09 -13.81
CA ASP A 10 -11.28 8.80 -12.56
C ASP A 10 -10.09 9.72 -12.26
N PHE A 11 -10.33 10.72 -11.41
CA PHE A 11 -9.25 11.55 -10.90
C PHE A 11 -8.31 10.71 -10.04
N THR A 12 -7.00 10.89 -10.24
CA THR A 12 -6.02 10.23 -9.38
C THR A 12 -6.11 10.82 -7.96
N PRO A 13 -6.30 10.01 -6.91
CA PRO A 13 -6.53 10.50 -5.54
C PRO A 13 -5.22 10.96 -4.88
N VAL A 14 -4.60 11.98 -5.45
CA VAL A 14 -3.34 12.58 -5.00
C VAL A 14 -3.51 14.09 -4.98
N THR A 15 -3.35 14.71 -3.81
CA THR A 15 -3.44 16.16 -3.62
C THR A 15 -2.12 16.70 -3.09
N ALA A 16 -1.65 17.81 -3.66
CA ALA A 16 -0.43 18.47 -3.19
C ALA A 16 -0.76 19.52 -2.12
N SER A 17 -0.16 19.40 -0.93
CA SER A 17 -0.06 20.51 0.01
C SER A 17 1.08 21.43 -0.47
N ILE A 18 0.73 22.57 -1.06
CA ILE A 18 1.71 23.43 -1.75
C ILE A 18 2.67 24.08 -0.76
N VAL A 19 3.97 23.88 -0.98
CA VAL A 19 5.06 24.60 -0.30
C VAL A 19 5.38 25.88 -1.09
N ASP A 20 5.01 27.04 -0.55
CA ASP A 20 5.28 28.36 -1.13
C ASP A 20 6.28 29.15 -0.27
N ARG A 21 6.59 30.41 -0.65
CA ARG A 21 7.56 31.24 0.09
C ARG A 21 7.15 31.54 1.53
N HIS A 22 5.86 31.54 1.85
CA HIS A 22 5.39 31.76 3.21
C HIS A 22 5.66 30.53 4.08
N VAL A 23 5.52 29.33 3.50
CA VAL A 23 5.90 28.08 4.16
C VAL A 23 7.39 28.08 4.52
N LEU A 24 8.26 28.59 3.63
CA LEU A 24 9.69 28.71 3.93
C LEU A 24 9.99 29.69 5.07
N ALA A 25 9.16 30.71 5.26
CA ALA A 25 9.36 31.75 6.27
C ALA A 25 8.73 31.41 7.63
N ARG A 26 7.63 30.66 7.66
CA ARG A 26 6.80 30.41 8.86
C ARG A 26 6.56 28.93 9.18
N GLY A 27 6.97 28.02 8.31
CA GLY A 27 6.66 26.59 8.40
C GLY A 27 5.37 26.19 7.67
N SER A 28 5.24 24.91 7.35
CA SER A 28 4.11 24.32 6.63
C SER A 28 2.99 23.81 7.56
N GLN A 29 3.21 23.86 8.88
CA GLN A 29 2.49 23.07 9.87
C GLN A 29 0.97 23.15 9.71
N ASP A 30 0.42 24.37 9.80
CA ASP A 30 -1.03 24.57 9.78
C ASP A 30 -1.63 24.22 8.40
N LYS A 31 -0.90 24.49 7.33
CA LYS A 31 -1.34 24.24 5.96
C LYS A 31 -1.44 22.74 5.66
N VAL A 32 -0.51 21.93 6.17
CA VAL A 32 -0.54 20.48 6.00
C VAL A 32 -1.72 19.89 6.77
N VAL A 33 -1.89 20.25 8.04
CA VAL A 33 -3.00 19.76 8.88
C VAL A 33 -4.35 20.17 8.29
N GLU A 34 -4.51 21.44 7.90
CA GLU A 34 -5.75 21.94 7.29
C GLU A 34 -6.09 21.22 5.98
N ASN A 35 -5.10 20.96 5.12
CA ASN A 35 -5.32 20.23 3.88
C ASN A 35 -5.72 18.77 4.11
N ILE A 36 -5.13 18.10 5.11
CA ILE A 36 -5.50 16.73 5.48
C ILE A 36 -6.96 16.72 5.96
N THR A 37 -7.32 17.58 6.91
CA THR A 37 -8.69 17.65 7.45
C THR A 37 -9.72 18.08 6.40
N ARG A 38 -9.33 18.92 5.44
CA ARG A 38 -10.19 19.28 4.31
C ARG A 38 -10.42 18.08 3.39
N LYS A 39 -9.37 17.33 3.04
CA LYS A 39 -9.49 16.15 2.17
C LYS A 39 -10.26 15.01 2.83
N ASP A 40 -10.12 14.84 4.15
CA ASP A 40 -10.95 13.93 4.95
C ASP A 40 -12.45 14.23 4.77
N LYS A 41 -12.85 15.50 4.87
CA LYS A 41 -14.25 15.93 4.72
C LYS A 41 -14.78 15.91 3.28
N GLU A 42 -13.92 16.19 2.30
CA GLU A 42 -14.33 16.30 0.90
C GLU A 42 -14.43 14.94 0.20
N GLU A 43 -13.52 14.00 0.52
CA GLU A 43 -13.38 12.72 -0.19
C GLU A 43 -13.73 11.50 0.69
N GLU A 44 -13.85 11.67 2.01
CA GLU A 44 -14.12 10.60 2.99
C GLU A 44 -13.28 9.32 2.76
N PRO A 45 -11.94 9.42 2.62
CA PRO A 45 -11.11 8.24 2.32
C PRO A 45 -10.99 7.30 3.53
N ASP A 46 -10.68 6.03 3.31
CA ASP A 46 -10.36 5.14 4.43
C ASP A 46 -8.98 5.44 5.04
N LEU A 47 -8.04 5.92 4.21
CA LEU A 47 -6.64 6.20 4.57
C LEU A 47 -6.14 7.46 3.84
N ILE A 48 -5.50 8.36 4.58
CA ILE A 48 -4.70 9.47 4.05
C ILE A 48 -3.22 9.18 4.30
N LEU A 49 -2.45 9.03 3.22
CA LEU A 49 -1.01 8.85 3.28
C LEU A 49 -0.28 10.17 3.03
N LEU A 50 0.26 10.79 4.09
CA LEU A 50 1.12 11.96 3.95
C LEU A 50 2.45 11.51 3.32
N THR A 51 2.73 12.00 2.12
CA THR A 51 3.91 11.59 1.36
C THR A 51 4.96 12.70 1.39
N PRO A 52 6.15 12.48 1.95
CA PRO A 52 7.22 13.47 1.88
C PRO A 52 7.62 13.67 0.41
N THR A 53 8.30 14.79 0.11
CA THR A 53 8.95 15.08 -1.18
C THR A 53 10.41 15.46 -0.95
N CYS A 54 11.19 15.64 -2.02
CA CYS A 54 12.57 16.14 -1.92
C CYS A 54 12.64 17.48 -1.15
N THR A 55 11.63 18.33 -1.29
CA THR A 55 11.57 19.61 -0.58
C THR A 55 11.28 19.42 0.90
N SER A 56 10.27 18.62 1.27
CA SER A 56 9.94 18.42 2.69
C SER A 56 11.05 17.69 3.44
N SER A 57 11.84 16.85 2.77
CA SER A 57 13.01 16.21 3.36
C SER A 57 14.13 17.20 3.71
N ILE A 58 14.27 18.32 2.99
CA ILE A 58 15.26 19.37 3.29
C ILE A 58 14.77 20.29 4.42
N LEU A 59 13.47 20.60 4.46
CA LEU A 59 12.90 21.49 5.49
C LEU A 59 12.96 20.89 6.90
N GLN A 60 13.10 19.56 7.02
CA GLN A 60 13.23 18.83 8.29
C GLN A 60 12.12 19.17 9.30
N GLU A 61 10.93 19.44 8.79
CA GLU A 61 9.75 19.67 9.63
C GLU A 61 9.29 18.36 10.26
N ASP A 62 8.64 18.47 11.40
CA ASP A 62 8.08 17.34 12.13
C ASP A 62 6.76 16.87 11.49
N LEU A 63 6.87 16.22 10.33
CA LEU A 63 5.72 15.67 9.60
C LEU A 63 4.96 14.62 10.42
N GLN A 64 5.65 13.93 11.33
CA GLN A 64 5.03 12.92 12.19
C GLN A 64 4.05 13.59 13.17
N ASN A 65 4.46 14.69 13.80
CA ASN A 65 3.57 15.50 14.63
C ASN A 65 2.37 16.06 13.83
N PHE A 66 2.55 16.43 12.56
CA PHE A 66 1.42 16.89 11.73
C PHE A 66 0.40 15.78 11.49
N VAL A 67 0.86 14.56 11.22
CA VAL A 67 -0.01 13.38 11.09
C VAL A 67 -0.76 13.13 12.38
N GLU A 68 -0.08 13.12 13.54
CA GLU A 68 -0.72 12.92 14.84
C GLU A 68 -1.79 13.97 15.14
N ARG A 69 -1.51 15.25 14.88
CA ARG A 69 -2.49 16.34 15.02
C ARG A 69 -3.66 16.21 14.07
N ALA A 70 -3.42 15.82 12.82
CA ALA A 70 -4.47 15.64 11.83
C ALA A 70 -5.38 14.47 12.17
N SER A 71 -4.82 13.34 12.61
CA SER A 71 -5.57 12.14 13.02
C SER A 71 -6.57 12.38 14.14
N LEU A 72 -6.37 13.39 15.00
CA LEU A 72 -7.32 13.75 16.05
C LEU A 72 -8.62 14.39 15.51
N ASN A 73 -8.57 14.97 14.30
CA ASN A 73 -9.66 15.74 13.70
C ASN A 73 -10.22 15.11 12.42
N CYS A 74 -9.68 13.96 11.99
CA CYS A 74 -10.07 13.25 10.78
C CYS A 74 -10.81 11.96 11.14
N HIS A 75 -11.74 11.52 10.28
CA HIS A 75 -12.34 10.20 10.40
C HIS A 75 -11.43 9.12 9.81
N SER A 76 -10.74 9.43 8.70
CA SER A 76 -9.77 8.56 8.04
C SER A 76 -8.57 8.25 8.92
N ASP A 77 -7.98 7.08 8.72
CA ASP A 77 -6.63 6.83 9.24
C ASP A 77 -5.64 7.76 8.53
N VAL A 78 -4.66 8.32 9.25
CA VAL A 78 -3.60 9.14 8.65
C VAL A 78 -2.24 8.56 9.00
N ILE A 79 -1.39 8.35 7.98
CA ILE A 79 -0.06 7.76 8.13
C ILE A 79 0.96 8.59 7.36
N LEU A 80 2.16 8.77 7.90
CA LEU A 80 3.31 9.32 7.18
C LEU A 80 4.02 8.19 6.43
N ALA A 81 4.19 8.32 5.11
CA ALA A 81 5.00 7.37 4.34
C ALA A 81 6.45 7.40 4.83
N ASP A 82 6.93 6.25 5.32
CA ASP A 82 8.27 6.08 5.88
C ASP A 82 9.32 5.95 4.76
N VAL A 83 9.50 7.04 4.02
CA VAL A 83 10.29 7.12 2.79
C VAL A 83 11.21 8.34 2.85
N ASN A 84 12.46 8.17 2.40
CA ASN A 84 13.43 9.26 2.30
C ASN A 84 13.94 9.40 0.86
N HIS A 85 13.64 10.56 0.25
CA HIS A 85 13.97 10.90 -1.14
C HIS A 85 15.43 10.68 -1.52
N TYR A 86 16.36 10.85 -0.58
CA TYR A 86 17.79 10.77 -0.84
C TYR A 86 18.38 9.39 -0.59
N ARG A 87 17.57 8.41 -0.13
CA ARG A 87 18.04 7.08 0.25
C ARG A 87 17.39 5.94 -0.52
N VAL A 88 16.18 6.14 -1.01
CA VAL A 88 15.42 5.08 -1.69
C VAL A 88 14.87 5.57 -3.02
N ASN A 89 14.78 4.67 -3.99
CA ASN A 89 14.12 4.93 -5.26
C ASN A 89 12.61 4.62 -5.19
N GLU A 90 11.91 4.81 -6.30
CA GLU A 90 10.47 4.58 -6.42
C GLU A 90 10.05 3.16 -6.01
N LEU A 91 10.76 2.14 -6.51
CA LEU A 91 10.42 0.73 -6.27
C LEU A 91 10.57 0.36 -4.78
N GLN A 92 11.68 0.78 -4.17
CA GLN A 92 11.94 0.56 -2.74
C GLN A 92 10.95 1.33 -1.85
N ALA A 93 10.60 2.56 -2.24
CA ALA A 93 9.59 3.35 -1.56
C ALA A 93 8.21 2.68 -1.62
N ALA A 94 7.83 2.15 -2.80
CA ALA A 94 6.57 1.44 -2.98
C ALA A 94 6.49 0.15 -2.15
N ASP A 95 7.55 -0.68 -2.14
CA ASP A 95 7.60 -1.91 -1.33
C ASP A 95 7.49 -1.61 0.17
N ARG A 96 8.24 -0.61 0.66
CA ARG A 96 8.19 -0.19 2.06
C ARG A 96 6.83 0.41 2.44
N THR A 97 6.23 1.20 1.58
CA THR A 97 4.92 1.81 1.82
C THR A 97 3.82 0.75 1.89
N LEU A 98 3.85 -0.24 0.99
CA LEU A 98 2.90 -1.36 1.01
C LEU A 98 3.02 -2.16 2.32
N GLU A 99 4.24 -2.51 2.73
CA GLU A 99 4.48 -3.19 4.00
C GLU A 99 4.03 -2.36 5.19
N GLN A 100 4.31 -1.05 5.21
CA GLN A 100 3.90 -0.14 6.27
C GLN A 100 2.38 -0.09 6.44
N ILE A 101 1.62 0.04 5.34
CA ILE A 101 0.15 0.07 5.36
C ILE A 101 -0.40 -1.27 5.86
N VAL A 102 0.10 -2.39 5.32
CA VAL A 102 -0.33 -3.73 5.74
C VAL A 102 -0.06 -3.96 7.22
N ARG A 103 1.14 -3.62 7.70
CA ARG A 103 1.51 -3.71 9.12
C ARG A 103 0.58 -2.88 9.99
N PHE A 104 0.32 -1.63 9.61
CA PHE A 104 -0.54 -0.73 10.37
C PHE A 104 -1.95 -1.31 10.58
N TYR A 105 -2.62 -1.77 9.52
CA TYR A 105 -3.98 -2.32 9.62
C TYR A 105 -4.01 -3.67 10.34
N LEU A 106 -3.01 -4.53 10.14
CA LEU A 106 -2.93 -5.81 10.83
C LEU A 106 -2.62 -5.66 12.32
N GLU A 107 -1.85 -4.64 12.71
CA GLU A 107 -1.63 -4.30 14.12
C GLU A 107 -2.86 -3.68 14.77
N LYS A 108 -3.59 -2.82 14.03
CA LYS A 108 -4.85 -2.21 14.49
C LYS A 108 -5.93 -3.26 14.81
N ASP A 109 -6.04 -4.33 14.02
CA ASP A 109 -7.04 -5.41 14.20
C ASP A 109 -6.46 -6.71 14.80
N LYS A 110 -5.24 -6.66 15.39
CA LYS A 110 -4.46 -7.84 15.79
C LYS A 110 -5.24 -8.87 16.60
N GLN A 111 -6.03 -8.43 17.58
CA GLN A 111 -6.81 -9.33 18.44
C GLN A 111 -7.88 -10.10 17.67
N LYS A 112 -8.56 -9.46 16.71
CA LYS A 112 -9.58 -10.12 15.88
C LYS A 112 -8.92 -11.12 14.94
N ILE A 113 -7.80 -10.74 14.34
CA ILE A 113 -7.07 -11.54 13.35
C ILE A 113 -6.54 -12.84 13.95
N LEU A 114 -6.01 -12.82 15.17
CA LEU A 114 -5.47 -14.02 15.83
C LEU A 114 -6.51 -15.14 16.02
N THR A 115 -7.80 -14.80 15.99
CA THR A 115 -8.90 -15.78 16.13
C THR A 115 -9.49 -16.24 14.78
N GLN A 116 -9.02 -15.66 13.67
CA GLN A 116 -9.52 -16.03 12.34
C GLN A 116 -9.00 -17.40 11.91
N LYS A 117 -9.90 -18.18 11.31
CA LYS A 117 -9.57 -19.44 10.67
C LYS A 117 -9.22 -19.21 9.20
N LYS A 118 -8.28 -20.02 8.68
CA LYS A 118 -7.99 -20.07 7.25
C LYS A 118 -9.24 -20.48 6.46
N THR A 119 -9.26 -20.12 5.18
CA THR A 119 -10.33 -20.52 4.26
C THR A 119 -10.44 -22.05 4.17
N VAL A 120 -11.66 -22.54 3.95
CA VAL A 120 -11.94 -23.99 3.84
C VAL A 120 -11.24 -24.62 2.64
N LYS A 121 -11.23 -23.92 1.50
CA LYS A 121 -10.48 -24.32 0.30
C LYS A 121 -9.10 -23.64 0.30
N PRO A 122 -8.07 -24.23 -0.33
CA PRO A 122 -6.78 -23.58 -0.52
C PRO A 122 -6.97 -22.21 -1.19
N SER A 123 -6.36 -21.18 -0.61
CA SER A 123 -6.43 -19.83 -1.14
C SER A 123 -5.11 -19.08 -1.04
N ALA A 124 -4.90 -18.12 -1.93
CA ALA A 124 -3.68 -17.33 -2.00
C ALA A 124 -3.98 -15.83 -2.01
N ASN A 125 -3.12 -15.04 -1.37
CA ASN A 125 -3.05 -13.61 -1.65
C ASN A 125 -2.08 -13.37 -2.80
N ILE A 126 -2.40 -12.45 -3.72
CA ILE A 126 -1.45 -11.96 -4.71
C ILE A 126 -0.94 -10.59 -4.23
N ILE A 127 0.35 -10.49 -3.95
CA ILE A 127 0.97 -9.30 -3.36
C ILE A 127 1.95 -8.70 -4.36
N GLY A 128 1.82 -7.41 -4.64
CA GLY A 128 2.75 -6.65 -5.47
C GLY A 128 2.22 -6.29 -6.85
N ILE A 129 0.93 -6.45 -7.14
CA ILE A 129 0.32 -5.84 -8.33
C ILE A 129 0.06 -4.36 -8.02
N PHE A 130 0.67 -3.43 -8.76
CA PHE A 130 0.54 -1.98 -8.51
C PHE A 130 0.31 -1.17 -9.79
N THR A 131 -0.23 0.04 -9.63
CA THR A 131 -0.45 1.02 -10.70
C THR A 131 0.86 1.44 -11.35
N LEU A 132 0.84 1.72 -12.66
CA LEU A 132 1.97 2.09 -13.51
C LEU A 132 3.03 0.99 -13.68
N GLY A 133 2.79 -0.22 -13.15
CA GLY A 133 3.65 -1.37 -13.39
C GLY A 133 3.50 -1.93 -14.81
N PHE A 134 4.59 -2.50 -15.33
CA PHE A 134 4.66 -2.99 -16.69
C PHE A 134 3.78 -4.22 -16.89
N HIS A 135 2.69 -4.07 -17.65
CA HIS A 135 1.67 -5.11 -17.90
C HIS A 135 0.99 -5.72 -16.66
N ASN A 136 1.13 -5.09 -15.48
CA ASN A 136 0.59 -5.59 -14.22
C ASN A 136 -0.89 -5.99 -14.24
N GLN A 137 -1.74 -5.22 -14.93
CA GLN A 137 -3.17 -5.55 -15.04
C GLN A 137 -3.43 -6.83 -15.84
N HIS A 138 -2.61 -7.10 -16.87
CA HIS A 138 -2.72 -8.31 -17.67
C HIS A 138 -2.18 -9.51 -16.89
N ASP A 139 -1.03 -9.34 -16.25
CA ASP A 139 -0.41 -10.37 -15.43
C ASP A 139 -1.30 -10.74 -14.24
N CYS A 140 -1.95 -9.77 -13.61
CA CYS A 140 -2.92 -10.04 -12.54
C CYS A 140 -4.07 -10.95 -13.01
N ARG A 141 -4.62 -10.72 -14.22
CA ARG A 141 -5.66 -11.59 -14.78
C ARG A 141 -5.14 -13.00 -15.05
N GLU A 142 -3.92 -13.11 -15.57
CA GLU A 142 -3.31 -14.40 -15.87
C GLU A 142 -2.97 -15.20 -14.60
N LEU A 143 -2.44 -14.54 -13.57
CA LEU A 143 -2.18 -15.16 -12.27
C LEU A 143 -3.48 -15.65 -11.61
N LYS A 144 -4.56 -14.86 -11.67
CA LYS A 144 -5.88 -15.27 -11.18
C LYS A 144 -6.39 -16.50 -11.92
N ARG A 145 -6.24 -16.54 -13.25
CA ARG A 145 -6.61 -17.69 -14.08
C ARG A 145 -5.79 -18.93 -13.71
N LEU A 146 -4.46 -18.81 -13.66
CA LEU A 146 -3.55 -19.88 -13.30
C LEU A 146 -3.88 -20.50 -11.95
N LEU A 147 -4.08 -19.69 -10.91
CA LEU A 147 -4.43 -20.18 -9.57
C LEU A 147 -5.80 -20.85 -9.55
N THR A 148 -6.78 -20.31 -10.28
CA THR A 148 -8.12 -20.91 -10.39
C THR A 148 -8.07 -22.27 -11.09
N ASP A 149 -7.28 -22.40 -12.16
CA ASP A 149 -7.08 -23.66 -12.89
C ASP A 149 -6.40 -24.73 -11.99
N LEU A 150 -5.59 -24.31 -11.02
CA LEU A 150 -5.00 -25.17 -9.99
C LEU A 150 -5.95 -25.47 -8.80
N GLY A 151 -7.17 -24.96 -8.82
CA GLY A 151 -8.15 -25.10 -7.74
C GLY A 151 -7.85 -24.24 -6.50
N ILE A 152 -6.99 -23.23 -6.62
CA ILE A 152 -6.62 -22.30 -5.56
C ILE A 152 -7.49 -21.03 -5.69
N GLN A 153 -8.21 -20.70 -4.63
CA GLN A 153 -9.02 -19.49 -4.60
C GLN A 153 -8.16 -18.23 -4.37
N ILE A 154 -8.57 -17.12 -4.96
CA ILE A 154 -7.95 -15.82 -4.66
C ILE A 154 -8.59 -15.28 -3.39
N ASN A 155 -7.78 -15.04 -2.36
CA ASN A 155 -8.24 -14.42 -1.12
C ASN A 155 -8.23 -12.90 -1.27
N GLU A 156 -7.07 -12.31 -1.50
CA GLU A 156 -6.91 -10.86 -1.71
C GLU A 156 -5.88 -10.56 -2.80
N VAL A 157 -5.99 -9.40 -3.45
CA VAL A 157 -4.96 -8.85 -4.34
C VAL A 157 -4.59 -7.46 -3.85
N ILE A 158 -3.31 -7.21 -3.59
CA ILE A 158 -2.83 -5.93 -3.07
C ILE A 158 -1.56 -5.45 -3.80
N PRO A 159 -1.36 -4.13 -3.95
CA PRO A 159 -2.32 -3.04 -3.67
C PRO A 159 -3.41 -2.83 -4.73
N GLU A 160 -3.25 -3.29 -5.97
CA GLU A 160 -4.18 -3.00 -7.08
C GLU A 160 -5.59 -3.54 -6.83
N GLY A 161 -6.56 -2.63 -6.76
CA GLY A 161 -7.98 -2.96 -6.57
C GLY A 161 -8.37 -3.40 -5.16
N GLY A 162 -7.44 -3.33 -4.20
CA GLY A 162 -7.70 -3.67 -2.80
C GLY A 162 -8.26 -2.50 -1.99
N SER A 163 -9.09 -2.79 -0.98
CA SER A 163 -9.45 -1.84 0.07
C SER A 163 -8.60 -2.09 1.32
N VAL A 164 -8.28 -1.02 2.05
CA VAL A 164 -7.60 -1.14 3.35
C VAL A 164 -8.45 -1.93 4.37
N ASN A 165 -9.77 -1.90 4.23
CA ASN A 165 -10.71 -2.62 5.08
C ASN A 165 -10.63 -4.15 4.92
N ASP A 166 -10.07 -4.61 3.79
CA ASP A 166 -9.89 -6.02 3.46
C ASP A 166 -8.53 -6.56 3.89
N LEU A 167 -7.58 -5.70 4.30
CA LEU A 167 -6.25 -6.14 4.74
C LEU A 167 -6.31 -7.09 5.95
N LYS A 168 -7.32 -6.95 6.81
CA LYS A 168 -7.60 -7.87 7.92
C LYS A 168 -7.93 -9.31 7.47
N ASN A 169 -8.24 -9.53 6.19
CA ASN A 169 -8.50 -10.84 5.61
C ASN A 169 -7.23 -11.52 5.10
N LEU A 170 -6.09 -10.82 4.97
CA LEU A 170 -4.85 -11.41 4.46
C LEU A 170 -4.49 -12.71 5.19
N PRO A 171 -4.58 -12.82 6.53
CA PRO A 171 -4.20 -14.03 7.25
C PRO A 171 -5.15 -15.23 7.07
N LYS A 172 -6.30 -15.05 6.39
CA LYS A 172 -7.20 -16.15 6.02
C LYS A 172 -6.64 -17.01 4.89
N ALA A 173 -5.72 -16.47 4.09
CA ALA A 173 -5.10 -17.19 3.00
C ALA A 173 -4.17 -18.31 3.50
N TRP A 174 -3.93 -19.30 2.63
CA TRP A 174 -3.00 -20.37 2.92
C TRP A 174 -1.55 -19.95 2.70
N PHE A 175 -1.30 -19.15 1.66
CA PHE A 175 0.01 -18.63 1.29
C PHE A 175 -0.10 -17.30 0.53
N ASN A 176 1.05 -16.65 0.30
CA ASN A 176 1.17 -15.43 -0.49
C ASN A 176 1.94 -15.68 -1.79
N LEU A 177 1.49 -15.16 -2.92
CA LEU A 177 2.20 -15.15 -4.19
C LEU A 177 2.73 -13.75 -4.46
N VAL A 178 4.05 -13.63 -4.66
CA VAL A 178 4.74 -12.38 -4.96
C VAL A 178 5.36 -12.50 -6.36
N PRO A 179 4.69 -12.01 -7.42
CA PRO A 179 5.14 -12.23 -8.78
C PRO A 179 6.33 -11.33 -9.17
N TYR A 180 6.49 -10.16 -8.54
CA TYR A 180 7.55 -9.21 -8.87
C TYR A 180 8.61 -9.14 -7.77
N ARG A 181 9.87 -8.98 -8.16
CA ARG A 181 10.99 -8.97 -7.22
C ARG A 181 11.05 -7.68 -6.41
N GLU A 182 10.58 -6.60 -7.01
CA GLU A 182 10.76 -5.21 -6.60
C GLU A 182 9.74 -4.78 -5.54
N ILE A 183 8.52 -5.32 -5.57
CA ILE A 183 7.39 -4.88 -4.74
C ILE A 183 6.61 -6.08 -4.22
N GLY A 184 6.30 -6.08 -2.92
CA GLY A 184 5.50 -7.08 -2.23
C GLY A 184 6.32 -8.06 -1.37
N LEU A 185 7.64 -8.12 -1.58
CA LEU A 185 8.49 -9.06 -0.84
C LEU A 185 8.62 -8.65 0.64
N MET A 186 8.76 -7.36 0.95
CA MET A 186 8.79 -6.89 2.35
C MET A 186 7.50 -7.26 3.08
N THR A 187 6.35 -7.08 2.44
CA THR A 187 5.04 -7.46 2.97
C THR A 187 4.93 -8.98 3.19
N ALA A 188 5.38 -9.79 2.24
CA ALA A 188 5.34 -11.25 2.36
C ALA A 188 6.23 -11.76 3.50
N ILE A 189 7.43 -11.21 3.67
CA ILE A 189 8.33 -11.55 4.80
C ILE A 189 7.70 -11.14 6.14
N TYR A 190 7.05 -9.97 6.20
CA TYR A 190 6.31 -9.54 7.39
C TYR A 190 5.19 -10.54 7.75
N LEU A 191 4.40 -10.97 6.75
CA LEU A 191 3.31 -11.93 6.94
C LEU A 191 3.82 -13.32 7.33
N GLU A 192 4.94 -13.76 6.75
CA GLU A 192 5.59 -15.02 7.14
C GLU A 192 6.01 -14.98 8.61
N LYS A 193 6.71 -13.92 9.04
CA LYS A 193 7.22 -13.79 10.41
C LYS A 193 6.12 -13.68 11.46
N ASN A 194 5.05 -12.93 11.18
CA ASN A 194 4.03 -12.59 12.18
C ASN A 194 2.81 -13.51 12.16
N PHE A 195 2.50 -14.12 11.00
CA PHE A 195 1.29 -14.94 10.80
C PHE A 195 1.60 -16.34 10.28
N ASN A 196 2.87 -16.73 10.18
CA ASN A 196 3.32 -18.03 9.70
C ASN A 196 2.73 -18.38 8.33
N MET A 197 2.65 -17.38 7.47
CA MET A 197 2.15 -17.49 6.11
C MET A 197 3.30 -17.69 5.13
N PRO A 198 3.45 -18.87 4.52
CA PRO A 198 4.48 -19.08 3.52
C PRO A 198 4.22 -18.21 2.29
N TYR A 199 5.27 -17.91 1.53
CA TYR A 199 5.16 -17.20 0.27
C TYR A 199 5.96 -17.84 -0.86
N VAL A 200 5.49 -17.62 -2.09
CA VAL A 200 6.18 -17.99 -3.33
C VAL A 200 6.61 -16.70 -4.02
N SER A 201 7.91 -16.50 -4.18
CA SER A 201 8.52 -15.34 -4.84
C SER A 201 9.15 -15.68 -6.20
N THR A 202 8.96 -16.91 -6.68
CA THR A 202 9.39 -17.31 -8.02
C THR A 202 8.45 -16.70 -9.05
N THR A 203 8.93 -15.75 -9.84
CA THR A 203 8.18 -15.13 -10.93
C THR A 203 7.81 -16.17 -12.00
N PRO A 204 6.52 -16.42 -12.27
CA PRO A 204 6.07 -17.40 -13.25
C PRO A 204 6.14 -16.85 -14.69
N MET A 205 7.33 -16.39 -15.09
CA MET A 205 7.57 -15.79 -16.40
C MET A 205 8.50 -16.66 -17.24
N GLY A 206 7.98 -17.14 -18.36
CA GLY A 206 8.69 -18.02 -19.28
C GLY A 206 8.55 -19.51 -18.94
N ILE A 207 8.72 -20.36 -19.95
CA ILE A 207 8.74 -21.81 -19.78
C ILE A 207 10.19 -22.23 -19.59
N VAL A 208 10.50 -22.82 -18.43
CA VAL A 208 11.81 -23.46 -18.22
C VAL A 208 11.80 -24.73 -19.05
N ARG A 209 12.72 -24.85 -20.02
CA ARG A 209 13.01 -26.15 -20.65
C ARG A 209 13.72 -26.99 -19.59
N VAL A 210 12.97 -27.90 -18.97
CA VAL A 210 13.50 -28.98 -18.13
C VAL A 210 13.69 -30.21 -19.00
#